data_AF-A0A8G1ZIA2-F1
#
_entry.id   AF-A0A8G1ZIA2-F1
#
_cell.length_a   1.000
_cell.length_b   1.000
_cell.length_c   1.000
_cell.angle_alpha   90.00
_cell.angle_beta   90.00
_cell.angle_gamma   90.00
#
_symmetry.space_group_name_H-M   'P 1'
#
loop_
_entity.id
_entity.type
_entity.pdbx_description
1 polymer ?
#
loop_
_entity_poly.entity_id
_entity_poly.type
_entity_poly.pdbx_seq_one_letter_code
_entity_poly.pdbx_strand_id
1 'polypeptide(L)'
;MLSFGAAGDRFVRIASLDFFGQYRRSPDGRWLLAWRDGNDAGTHGGHRSSGPGRFYLFEGDRLAAQGRAERPNDGQVADNGSFVINDWLFGDGLKGVFRAYRADGTLLVERSFTANLLNNGIADDGGMAVCQTCNAPGPDGSLLAIFDLASGREVADWVPESGWAQSYAFPEAGRIRLRYHDGQAYDYAIDGQFLDRDRWIDAQARSDNVHILHNLLRGSALPPMMSGKIIASVNAILAEPEFAPAERPLALKVRGLCQEALGNLASALSDYEEAIALDPKIGLKRKAAELRRRLA
;
A
#
# COMPACT_ATOMS: atom_id res chain seq x y z
N MET A 1 -5.74 22.88 27.09
CA MET A 1 -6.32 23.42 25.85
C MET A 1 -5.58 22.81 24.68
N LEU A 2 -6.29 22.05 23.83
CA LEU A 2 -5.73 21.48 22.61
C LEU A 2 -5.66 22.59 21.56
N SER A 3 -4.49 22.79 20.96
CA SER A 3 -4.33 23.67 19.80
C SER A 3 -4.03 22.81 18.59
N PHE A 4 -4.87 22.92 17.58
CA PHE A 4 -4.71 22.25 16.30
C PHE A 4 -3.97 23.19 15.35
N GLY A 5 -3.19 22.62 14.44
CA GLY A 5 -2.72 23.38 13.28
C GLY A 5 -3.88 23.82 12.38
N ALA A 6 -3.56 24.49 11.27
CA ALA A 6 -4.54 24.91 10.26
C ALA A 6 -5.33 23.72 9.69
N ALA A 7 -6.45 23.97 9.02
CA ALA A 7 -7.22 22.92 8.37
C ALA A 7 -6.34 22.10 7.40
N GLY A 8 -6.18 20.80 7.68
CA GLY A 8 -5.27 19.90 6.97
C GLY A 8 -3.99 19.53 7.74
N ASP A 9 -3.70 20.19 8.86
CA ASP A 9 -2.54 19.86 9.69
C ASP A 9 -2.74 18.54 10.44
N ARG A 10 -1.77 17.64 10.25
CA ARG A 10 -1.65 16.34 10.92
C ARG A 10 -1.05 16.43 12.31
N PHE A 11 -0.85 17.64 12.85
CA PHE A 11 -0.14 17.89 14.12
C PHE A 11 -1.02 18.59 15.16
N VAL A 12 -0.78 18.24 16.43
CA VAL A 12 -1.45 18.82 17.60
C VAL A 12 -0.42 19.29 18.62
N ARG A 13 -0.70 20.43 19.26
CA ARG A 13 0.02 20.89 20.45
C ARG A 13 -0.85 20.75 21.69
N ILE A 14 -0.35 20.05 22.70
CA ILE A 14 -1.02 19.83 23.99
C ILE A 14 -0.14 20.45 25.07
N ALA A 15 -0.37 21.74 25.35
CA ALA A 15 0.50 22.55 26.21
C ALA A 15 0.62 21.97 27.64
N SER A 16 -0.45 21.41 28.18
CA SER A 16 -0.46 20.81 29.52
C SER A 16 0.41 19.56 29.66
N LEU A 17 0.82 18.96 28.54
CA LEU A 17 1.67 17.77 28.49
C LEU A 17 3.04 18.04 27.85
N ASP A 18 3.36 19.32 27.56
CA ASP A 18 4.52 19.72 26.75
C ASP A 18 4.69 18.85 25.50
N PHE A 19 3.58 18.66 24.78
CA PHE A 19 3.52 17.73 23.67
C PHE A 19 3.25 18.45 22.35
N PHE A 20 4.03 18.06 21.33
CA PHE A 20 3.78 18.37 19.94
C PHE A 20 4.03 17.10 19.13
N GLY A 21 3.05 16.69 18.34
CA GLY A 21 3.12 15.43 17.61
C GLY A 21 2.00 15.28 16.61
N GLN A 22 1.98 14.14 15.92
CA GLN A 22 0.92 13.80 14.98
C GLN A 22 -0.36 13.42 15.72
N TYR A 23 -1.51 13.51 15.06
CA TYR A 23 -2.76 13.02 15.62
C TYR A 23 -3.74 12.45 14.59
N ARG A 24 -4.73 11.73 15.11
CA ARG A 24 -5.96 11.30 14.43
C ARG A 24 -7.15 11.51 15.35
N ARG A 25 -8.32 11.68 14.74
CA ARG A 25 -9.61 11.63 15.42
C ARG A 25 -10.37 10.38 14.99
N SER A 26 -11.22 9.87 15.87
CA SER A 26 -12.19 8.85 15.47
C SER A 26 -13.16 9.42 14.43
N PRO A 27 -13.78 8.57 13.60
CA PRO A 27 -14.83 8.97 12.66
C PRO A 27 -15.94 9.83 13.28
N ASP A 28 -16.40 9.50 14.50
CA ASP A 28 -17.41 10.26 15.24
C ASP A 28 -16.86 11.56 15.91
N GLY A 29 -15.54 11.76 15.86
CA GLY A 29 -14.84 12.90 16.43
C GLY A 29 -14.72 12.91 17.96
N ARG A 30 -15.22 11.89 18.67
CA ARG A 30 -15.19 11.77 20.14
C ARG A 30 -13.80 11.53 20.68
N TRP A 31 -12.99 10.76 19.95
CA TRP A 31 -11.66 10.35 20.37
C TRP A 31 -10.58 11.08 19.61
N LEU A 32 -9.47 11.34 20.29
CA LEU A 32 -8.25 11.87 19.69
C LEU A 32 -7.06 11.05 20.14
N LEU A 33 -6.38 10.43 19.19
CA LEU A 33 -5.10 9.78 19.38
C LEU A 33 -3.99 10.71 18.92
N ALA A 34 -3.04 11.01 19.79
CA ALA A 34 -1.86 11.82 19.46
C ALA A 34 -0.58 11.02 19.74
N TRP A 35 0.43 11.12 18.88
CA TRP A 35 1.72 10.45 19.06
C TRP A 35 2.90 11.28 18.55
N ARG A 36 4.09 11.02 19.10
CA ARG A 36 5.33 11.69 18.71
C ARG A 36 6.44 10.68 18.47
N ASP A 37 6.94 10.62 17.23
CA ASP A 37 8.20 9.93 16.91
C ASP A 37 9.42 10.77 17.34
N GLY A 38 9.56 10.98 18.65
CA GLY A 38 10.63 11.79 19.22
C GLY A 38 10.61 11.80 20.74
N ASN A 39 11.77 12.08 21.33
CA ASN A 39 11.98 12.03 22.77
C ASN A 39 11.22 13.12 23.54
N ASP A 40 11.15 12.96 24.87
CA ASP A 40 10.41 13.88 25.76
C ASP A 40 10.90 15.32 25.70
N ALA A 41 12.20 15.52 25.55
CA ALA A 41 12.81 16.84 25.44
C ALA A 41 12.57 17.53 24.08
N GLY A 42 11.99 16.83 23.09
CA GLY A 42 11.80 17.36 21.73
C GLY A 42 13.12 17.65 20.99
N THR A 43 14.25 17.13 21.48
CA THR A 43 15.58 17.39 20.92
C THR A 43 15.95 16.41 19.82
N HIS A 44 15.32 15.24 19.80
CA HIS A 44 15.62 14.18 18.83
C HIS A 44 14.32 13.54 18.36
N GLY A 45 14.11 13.53 17.04
CA GLY A 45 13.00 12.84 16.37
C GLY A 45 13.50 11.97 15.23
N GLY A 46 12.63 11.12 14.69
CA GLY A 46 13.02 10.24 13.58
C GLY A 46 14.03 9.16 14.00
N HIS A 47 14.86 8.70 13.07
CA HIS A 47 15.78 7.58 13.28
C HIS A 47 16.74 7.82 14.46
N ARG A 48 16.68 6.94 15.46
CA ARG A 48 17.43 7.05 16.71
C ARG A 48 17.57 5.69 17.40
N SER A 49 18.48 5.61 18.36
CA SER A 49 18.77 4.41 19.17
C SER A 49 18.28 4.51 20.62
N SER A 50 17.73 5.65 21.04
CA SER A 50 17.23 5.88 22.40
C SER A 50 16.25 7.06 22.43
N GLY A 51 15.61 7.28 23.59
CA GLY A 51 14.64 8.36 23.79
C GLY A 51 13.28 8.01 23.19
N PRO A 52 12.45 7.21 23.89
CA PRO A 52 11.21 6.69 23.34
C PRO A 52 10.21 7.81 23.06
N GLY A 53 9.40 7.58 22.03
CA GLY A 53 8.23 8.38 21.74
C GLY A 53 7.13 8.22 22.79
N ARG A 54 6.06 8.96 22.59
CA ARG A 54 4.85 8.92 23.42
C ARG A 54 3.61 8.89 22.56
N PHE A 55 2.55 8.33 23.13
CA PHE A 55 1.20 8.49 22.61
C PHE A 55 0.22 8.77 23.76
N TYR A 56 -0.87 9.46 23.41
CA TYR A 56 -1.96 9.83 24.30
C TYR A 56 -3.28 9.60 23.58
N LEU A 57 -4.26 9.07 24.29
CA LEU A 57 -5.64 8.95 23.84
C LEU A 57 -6.52 9.84 24.72
N PHE A 58 -7.34 10.66 24.07
CA PHE A 58 -8.32 11.51 24.73
C PHE A 58 -9.73 11.14 24.30
N GLU A 59 -10.66 11.25 25.23
CA GLU A 59 -12.10 11.27 24.99
C GLU A 59 -12.61 12.68 25.32
N GLY A 60 -12.93 13.48 24.29
CA GLY A 60 -13.06 14.92 24.47
C GLY A 60 -11.80 15.51 25.10
N ASP A 61 -11.92 16.10 26.29
CA ASP A 61 -10.79 16.66 27.06
C ASP A 61 -10.20 15.69 28.11
N ARG A 62 -10.80 14.51 28.30
CA ARG A 62 -10.36 13.53 29.31
C ARG A 62 -9.23 12.67 28.74
N LEU A 63 -8.08 12.66 29.42
CA LEU A 63 -7.02 11.69 29.12
C LEU A 63 -7.49 10.28 29.49
N ALA A 64 -7.71 9.44 28.48
CA ALA A 64 -8.23 8.09 28.65
C ALA A 64 -7.10 7.04 28.76
N ALA A 65 -6.08 7.17 27.91
CA ALA A 65 -4.90 6.30 27.94
C ALA A 65 -3.64 7.07 27.55
N GLN A 66 -2.48 6.55 27.95
CA GLN A 66 -1.18 7.04 27.52
C GLN A 66 -0.16 5.92 27.54
N GLY A 67 0.90 6.06 26.75
CA GLY A 67 1.97 5.08 26.74
C GLY A 67 3.20 5.54 25.98
N ARG A 68 4.13 4.59 25.84
CA ARG A 68 5.40 4.77 25.14
C ARG A 68 5.56 3.71 24.07
N ALA A 69 6.23 4.10 23.01
CA ALA A 69 6.73 3.26 21.93
C ALA A 69 8.12 3.78 21.57
N GLU A 70 8.99 2.96 21.00
CA GLU A 70 10.35 3.41 20.70
C GLU A 70 10.30 4.54 19.66
N ARG A 71 9.62 4.29 18.54
CA ARG A 71 9.42 5.17 17.39
C ARG A 71 8.00 5.07 16.81
N PRO A 72 6.97 5.56 17.51
CA PRO A 72 5.59 5.50 17.01
C PRO A 72 5.46 6.36 15.74
N ASN A 73 5.26 5.74 14.59
CA ASN A 73 5.32 6.43 13.29
C ASN A 73 3.95 6.66 12.64
N ASP A 74 2.95 5.86 12.98
CA ASP A 74 1.57 6.00 12.49
C ASP A 74 0.57 5.46 13.52
N GLY A 75 -0.68 5.91 13.46
CA GLY A 75 -1.71 5.48 14.39
C GLY A 75 -3.12 5.88 13.94
N GLN A 76 -4.12 5.14 14.41
CA GLN A 76 -5.54 5.34 14.11
C GLN A 76 -6.38 5.00 15.33
N VAL A 77 -7.59 5.56 15.43
CA VAL A 77 -8.52 5.37 16.55
C VAL A 77 -9.95 5.20 16.05
N ALA A 78 -10.68 4.26 16.64
CA ALA A 78 -12.07 3.92 16.35
C ALA A 78 -13.06 4.66 17.28
N ASP A 79 -14.35 4.62 16.96
CA ASP A 79 -15.42 5.29 17.72
C ASP A 79 -15.63 4.67 19.11
N ASN A 80 -15.25 3.39 19.29
CA ASN A 80 -15.24 2.74 20.61
C ASN A 80 -14.00 3.09 21.46
N GLY A 81 -13.08 3.91 20.93
CA GLY A 81 -11.84 4.33 21.58
C GLY A 81 -10.69 3.34 21.49
N SER A 82 -10.89 2.15 20.91
CA SER A 82 -9.78 1.27 20.55
C SER A 82 -8.88 1.95 19.53
N PHE A 83 -7.59 1.71 19.63
CA PHE A 83 -6.61 2.41 18.79
C PHE A 83 -5.42 1.53 18.46
N VAL A 84 -4.72 1.90 17.39
CA VAL A 84 -3.54 1.18 16.87
C VAL A 84 -2.35 2.11 16.72
N ILE A 85 -1.16 1.56 16.90
CA ILE A 85 0.13 2.26 16.72
C ILE A 85 1.08 1.35 15.93
N ASN A 86 1.69 1.91 14.88
CA ASN A 86 2.89 1.36 14.27
C ASN A 86 4.11 1.93 14.99
N ASP A 87 5.08 1.07 15.30
CA ASP A 87 6.35 1.43 15.91
C ASP A 87 7.50 0.92 15.03
N TRP A 88 8.36 1.83 14.54
CA TRP A 88 9.52 1.46 13.73
C TRP A 88 10.70 0.92 14.54
N LEU A 89 10.63 0.95 15.88
CA LEU A 89 11.70 0.54 16.78
C LEU A 89 13.00 1.35 16.61
N PHE A 90 13.92 1.20 17.55
CA PHE A 90 15.21 1.86 17.56
C PHE A 90 16.26 1.19 16.67
N GLY A 91 17.18 2.02 16.19
CA GLY A 91 18.36 1.60 15.45
C GLY A 91 18.06 1.06 14.06
N ASP A 92 19.09 0.45 13.47
CA ASP A 92 19.09 0.05 12.07
C ASP A 92 18.35 -1.27 11.82
N GLY A 93 18.12 -1.55 10.54
CA GLY A 93 17.48 -2.78 10.05
C GLY A 93 15.99 -2.62 9.76
N LEU A 94 15.47 -3.52 8.93
CA LEU A 94 14.05 -3.55 8.58
C LEU A 94 13.28 -4.25 9.70
N LYS A 95 12.45 -3.50 10.40
CA LYS A 95 11.66 -4.00 11.52
C LYS A 95 10.52 -3.06 11.86
N GLY A 96 9.53 -3.60 12.54
CA GLY A 96 8.47 -2.82 13.13
C GLY A 96 7.59 -3.66 14.02
N VAL A 97 6.83 -2.99 14.87
CA VAL A 97 5.82 -3.62 15.72
C VAL A 97 4.49 -2.90 15.54
N PHE A 98 3.47 -3.67 15.18
CA PHE A 98 2.09 -3.22 15.19
C PHE A 98 1.48 -3.53 16.57
N ARG A 99 0.78 -2.55 17.14
CA ARG A 99 0.08 -2.72 18.42
C ARG A 99 -1.35 -2.20 18.33
N ALA A 100 -2.27 -2.94 18.93
CA ALA A 100 -3.66 -2.52 19.13
C ALA A 100 -3.99 -2.47 20.62
N TYR A 101 -4.80 -1.51 21.02
CA TYR A 101 -5.15 -1.25 22.41
C TYR A 101 -6.65 -0.99 22.56
N ARG A 102 -7.20 -1.31 23.74
CA ARG A 102 -8.50 -0.79 24.18
C ARG A 102 -8.40 0.69 24.58
N ALA A 103 -9.54 1.34 24.72
CA ALA A 103 -9.65 2.74 25.14
C ALA A 103 -8.99 3.06 26.51
N ASP A 104 -8.83 2.06 27.39
CA ASP A 104 -8.14 2.22 28.68
C ASP A 104 -6.61 2.01 28.60
N GLY A 105 -6.08 1.72 27.41
CA GLY A 105 -4.66 1.45 27.18
C GLY A 105 -4.26 -0.02 27.37
N THR A 106 -5.21 -0.93 27.63
CA THR A 106 -4.95 -2.37 27.67
C THR A 106 -4.53 -2.87 26.28
N LEU A 107 -3.37 -3.52 26.18
CA LEU A 107 -2.88 -4.13 24.94
C LEU A 107 -3.79 -5.29 24.51
N LEU A 108 -4.22 -5.27 23.25
CA LEU A 108 -5.03 -6.32 22.61
C LEU A 108 -4.20 -7.21 21.71
N VAL A 109 -3.34 -6.60 20.88
CA VAL A 109 -2.52 -7.28 19.87
C VAL A 109 -1.13 -6.66 19.87
N GLU A 110 -0.11 -7.49 19.75
CA GLU A 110 1.25 -7.08 19.40
C GLU A 110 1.79 -8.06 18.34
N ARG A 111 2.23 -7.53 17.19
CA ARG A 111 2.89 -8.31 16.14
C ARG A 111 4.16 -7.62 15.68
N SER A 112 5.27 -8.35 15.73
CA SER A 112 6.57 -7.94 15.19
C SER A 112 6.71 -8.37 13.74
N PHE A 113 7.40 -7.53 12.95
CA PHE A 113 7.70 -7.76 11.55
C PHE A 113 9.20 -7.58 11.28
N THR A 114 9.73 -8.32 10.31
CA THR A 114 11.08 -8.14 9.73
C THR A 114 11.09 -7.16 8.55
N ALA A 115 10.07 -6.31 8.48
CA ALA A 115 9.90 -5.25 7.49
C ALA A 115 9.46 -3.96 8.19
N ASN A 116 9.77 -2.81 7.60
CA ASN A 116 9.25 -1.55 8.10
C ASN A 116 7.73 -1.49 7.88
N LEU A 117 6.99 -0.93 8.84
CA LEU A 117 5.55 -0.70 8.70
C LEU A 117 5.28 0.53 7.82
N LEU A 118 4.47 0.35 6.78
CA LEU A 118 4.08 1.40 5.84
C LEU A 118 3.01 2.30 6.47
N ASN A 119 1.85 1.73 6.81
CA ASN A 119 0.69 2.41 7.39
C ASN A 119 -0.21 1.40 8.13
N ASN A 120 -1.27 1.90 8.78
CA ASN A 120 -2.29 1.08 9.41
C ASN A 120 -3.72 1.62 9.23
N GLY A 121 -4.69 0.80 9.63
CA GLY A 121 -6.12 1.11 9.66
C GLY A 121 -6.82 0.37 10.80
N ILE A 122 -7.97 0.92 11.21
CA ILE A 122 -8.88 0.29 12.17
C ILE A 122 -10.31 0.53 11.66
N ALA A 123 -11.20 -0.45 11.83
CA ALA A 123 -12.61 -0.29 11.55
C ALA A 123 -13.23 0.76 12.48
N ASP A 124 -14.24 1.49 12.00
CA ASP A 124 -14.89 2.58 12.75
C ASP A 124 -15.48 2.07 14.09
N ASP A 125 -15.98 0.83 14.11
CA ASP A 125 -16.51 0.15 15.31
C ASP A 125 -15.41 -0.44 16.23
N GLY A 126 -14.15 -0.40 15.81
CA GLY A 126 -12.99 -0.95 16.51
C GLY A 126 -12.97 -2.49 16.57
N GLY A 127 -13.71 -3.19 15.71
CA GLY A 127 -13.72 -4.66 15.66
C GLY A 127 -12.53 -5.26 14.92
N MET A 128 -12.07 -4.61 13.86
CA MET A 128 -10.97 -5.07 13.01
C MET A 128 -9.86 -4.03 12.91
N ALA A 129 -8.63 -4.49 12.73
CA ALA A 129 -7.50 -3.65 12.40
C ALA A 129 -6.62 -4.26 11.32
N VAL A 130 -5.78 -3.42 10.71
CA VAL A 130 -4.89 -3.81 9.63
C VAL A 130 -3.60 -2.99 9.69
N CYS A 131 -2.49 -3.62 9.30
CA CYS A 131 -1.28 -2.90 8.93
C CYS A 131 -0.71 -3.46 7.63
N GLN A 132 0.00 -2.61 6.90
CA GLN A 132 0.76 -3.05 5.74
C GLN A 132 2.25 -2.74 5.94
N THR A 133 3.10 -3.65 5.50
CA THR A 133 4.55 -3.47 5.54
C THR A 133 5.09 -2.96 4.21
N CYS A 134 6.25 -2.31 4.26
CA CYS A 134 7.04 -1.93 3.09
C CYS A 134 7.67 -3.16 2.41
N ASN A 135 8.27 -2.93 1.25
CA ASN A 135 8.96 -3.99 0.51
C ASN A 135 10.21 -4.37 1.28
N ALA A 136 10.39 -5.67 1.50
CA ALA A 136 11.49 -6.21 2.27
C ALA A 136 11.84 -7.60 1.72
N PRO A 137 13.11 -8.03 1.87
CA PRO A 137 13.44 -9.44 1.71
C PRO A 137 12.75 -10.26 2.81
N GLY A 138 12.12 -11.38 2.45
CA GLY A 138 11.50 -12.29 3.40
C GLY A 138 9.96 -12.24 3.39
N PRO A 139 9.32 -12.96 4.32
CA PRO A 139 7.86 -13.18 4.30
C PRO A 139 7.05 -11.91 4.61
N ASP A 140 7.63 -10.95 5.33
CA ASP A 140 6.95 -9.70 5.71
C ASP A 140 7.07 -8.62 4.63
N GLY A 141 7.57 -8.91 3.43
CA GLY A 141 7.69 -7.93 2.36
C GLY A 141 6.34 -7.61 1.71
N SER A 142 5.90 -6.35 1.77
CA SER A 142 4.61 -5.89 1.19
C SER A 142 3.36 -6.58 1.74
N LEU A 143 3.48 -7.21 2.90
CA LEU A 143 2.45 -7.99 3.56
C LEU A 143 1.36 -7.06 4.12
N LEU A 144 0.10 -7.42 3.88
CA LEU A 144 -1.05 -6.88 4.57
C LEU A 144 -1.46 -7.87 5.67
N ALA A 145 -1.47 -7.42 6.92
CA ALA A 145 -1.84 -8.22 8.09
C ALA A 145 -3.13 -7.69 8.71
N ILE A 146 -4.09 -8.58 8.97
CA ILE A 146 -5.43 -8.23 9.47
C ILE A 146 -5.67 -8.91 10.82
N PHE A 147 -6.25 -8.16 11.76
CA PHE A 147 -6.45 -8.57 13.14
C PHE A 147 -7.91 -8.39 13.56
N ASP A 148 -8.44 -9.39 14.26
CA ASP A 148 -9.69 -9.32 15.00
C ASP A 148 -9.38 -8.84 16.43
N LEU A 149 -9.89 -7.66 16.78
CA LEU A 149 -9.57 -7.00 18.05
C LEU A 149 -10.39 -7.54 19.22
N ALA A 150 -11.52 -8.18 18.96
CA ALA A 150 -12.33 -8.82 19.99
C ALA A 150 -11.62 -10.05 20.58
N SER A 151 -11.02 -10.86 19.72
CA SER A 151 -10.24 -12.05 20.07
C SER A 151 -8.76 -11.75 20.33
N GLY A 152 -8.26 -10.59 19.90
CA GLY A 152 -6.85 -10.20 20.04
C GLY A 152 -5.92 -11.04 19.16
N ARG A 153 -6.41 -11.50 18.00
CA ARG A 153 -5.67 -12.41 17.13
C ARG A 153 -5.56 -11.86 15.73
N GLU A 154 -4.45 -12.20 15.10
CA GLU A 154 -4.34 -12.15 13.65
C GLU A 154 -5.26 -13.19 13.01
N VAL A 155 -5.98 -12.76 11.97
CA VAL A 155 -6.93 -13.62 11.23
C VAL A 155 -6.51 -13.85 9.78
N ALA A 156 -5.66 -12.99 9.22
CA ALA A 156 -5.13 -13.18 7.87
C ALA A 156 -3.84 -12.37 7.65
N ASP A 157 -2.97 -12.91 6.81
CA ASP A 157 -1.90 -12.15 6.17
C ASP A 157 -1.70 -12.58 4.71
N TRP A 158 -1.49 -11.60 3.83
CA TRP A 158 -1.30 -11.85 2.40
C TRP A 158 -0.73 -10.61 1.71
N VAL A 159 -0.15 -10.79 0.52
CA VAL A 159 0.37 -9.68 -0.30
C VAL A 159 -0.71 -9.25 -1.30
N PRO A 160 -1.23 -8.02 -1.24
CA PRO A 160 -2.26 -7.56 -2.19
C PRO A 160 -1.71 -7.49 -3.61
N GLU A 161 -2.44 -8.05 -4.58
CA GLU A 161 -2.09 -7.96 -6.01
C GLU A 161 -2.11 -6.51 -6.50
N SER A 162 -3.00 -5.69 -5.95
CA SER A 162 -3.09 -4.25 -6.23
C SER A 162 -2.05 -3.39 -5.51
N GLY A 163 -1.10 -4.00 -4.78
CA GLY A 163 0.03 -3.31 -4.16
C GLY A 163 -0.31 -2.54 -2.88
N TRP A 164 0.51 -1.55 -2.55
CA TRP A 164 0.38 -0.76 -1.32
C TRP A 164 -0.79 0.20 -1.36
N ALA A 165 -1.70 0.06 -0.39
CA ALA A 165 -2.82 0.94 -0.21
C ALA A 165 -2.42 2.17 0.60
N GLN A 166 -3.05 3.30 0.31
CA GLN A 166 -2.92 4.53 1.08
C GLN A 166 -3.74 4.47 2.38
N SER A 167 -4.91 3.81 2.35
CA SER A 167 -5.81 3.66 3.49
C SER A 167 -6.76 2.46 3.32
N TYR A 168 -7.45 2.11 4.41
CA TYR A 168 -8.30 0.93 4.51
C TYR A 168 -9.69 1.30 5.03
N ALA A 169 -10.70 0.53 4.64
CA ALA A 169 -12.03 0.57 5.24
C ALA A 169 -12.60 -0.85 5.36
N PHE A 170 -13.53 -1.06 6.28
CA PHE A 170 -14.22 -2.33 6.51
C PHE A 170 -15.71 -2.14 6.20
N PRO A 171 -16.11 -2.17 4.91
CA PRO A 171 -17.46 -1.80 4.49
C PRO A 171 -18.54 -2.78 4.98
N GLU A 172 -18.18 -4.03 5.20
CA GLU A 172 -19.06 -5.08 5.74
C GLU A 172 -18.23 -6.21 6.36
N ALA A 173 -18.87 -7.08 7.12
CA ALA A 173 -18.23 -8.24 7.73
C ALA A 173 -17.53 -9.11 6.67
N GLY A 174 -16.28 -9.50 6.94
CA GLY A 174 -15.51 -10.35 6.02
C GLY A 174 -14.95 -9.62 4.79
N ARG A 175 -15.04 -8.29 4.71
CA ARG A 175 -14.51 -7.50 3.60
C ARG A 175 -13.60 -6.37 4.06
N ILE A 176 -12.52 -6.16 3.32
CA ILE A 176 -11.64 -4.99 3.44
C ILE A 176 -11.54 -4.26 2.10
N ARG A 177 -11.64 -2.93 2.13
CA ARG A 177 -11.45 -2.03 0.99
C ARG A 177 -10.10 -1.34 1.09
N LEU A 178 -9.25 -1.56 0.09
CA LEU A 178 -7.97 -0.87 -0.06
C LEU A 178 -8.19 0.36 -0.95
N ARG A 179 -7.71 1.54 -0.54
CA ARG A 179 -7.82 2.81 -1.27
C ARG A 179 -6.45 3.31 -1.71
N TYR A 180 -6.36 3.87 -2.90
CA TYR A 180 -5.11 4.24 -3.57
C TYR A 180 -5.05 5.75 -3.87
N HIS A 181 -3.83 6.25 -4.14
CA HIS A 181 -3.55 7.67 -4.36
C HIS A 181 -4.22 8.26 -5.61
N ASP A 182 -4.48 7.41 -6.61
CA ASP A 182 -5.19 7.74 -7.84
C ASP A 182 -6.73 7.81 -7.64
N GLY A 183 -7.20 7.69 -6.41
CA GLY A 183 -8.62 7.68 -6.05
C GLY A 183 -9.30 6.35 -6.30
N GLN A 184 -8.60 5.34 -6.84
CA GLN A 184 -9.14 4.01 -6.98
C GLN A 184 -9.29 3.34 -5.61
N ALA A 185 -10.26 2.44 -5.51
CA ALA A 185 -10.42 1.58 -4.35
C ALA A 185 -10.82 0.20 -4.84
N TYR A 186 -10.43 -0.85 -4.13
CA TYR A 186 -10.78 -2.22 -4.49
C TYR A 186 -11.02 -3.07 -3.24
N ASP A 187 -12.01 -3.94 -3.34
CA ASP A 187 -12.43 -4.83 -2.26
C ASP A 187 -11.71 -6.18 -2.34
N TYR A 188 -11.32 -6.66 -1.17
CA TYR A 188 -10.84 -8.01 -0.90
C TYR A 188 -11.71 -8.64 0.19
N ALA A 189 -11.88 -9.96 0.13
CA ALA A 189 -12.28 -10.72 1.31
C ALA A 189 -11.11 -10.75 2.32
N ILE A 190 -11.41 -10.94 3.61
CA ILE A 190 -10.36 -10.98 4.65
C ILE A 190 -9.32 -12.07 4.39
N ASP A 191 -9.72 -13.20 3.79
CA ASP A 191 -8.84 -14.31 3.43
C ASP A 191 -7.91 -14.02 2.22
N GLY A 192 -8.02 -12.83 1.62
CA GLY A 192 -7.19 -12.39 0.50
C GLY A 192 -7.79 -12.61 -0.88
N GLN A 193 -9.01 -13.14 -0.99
CA GLN A 193 -9.68 -13.21 -2.30
C GLN A 193 -9.90 -11.79 -2.85
N PHE A 194 -9.33 -11.50 -4.02
CA PHE A 194 -9.46 -10.20 -4.68
C PHE A 194 -10.80 -10.06 -5.39
N LEU A 195 -11.79 -9.47 -4.73
CA LEU A 195 -13.18 -9.42 -5.19
C LEU A 195 -13.36 -8.50 -6.41
N ASP A 196 -12.64 -7.38 -6.46
CA ASP A 196 -12.68 -6.41 -7.55
C ASP A 196 -11.57 -6.61 -8.59
N ARG A 197 -10.99 -7.82 -8.68
CA ARG A 197 -9.82 -8.11 -9.52
C ARG A 197 -10.01 -7.74 -10.99
N ASP A 198 -11.17 -8.04 -11.58
CA ASP A 198 -11.44 -7.73 -12.99
C ASP A 198 -11.52 -6.22 -13.24
N ARG A 199 -12.09 -5.45 -12.29
CA ARG A 199 -12.11 -3.98 -12.35
C ARG A 199 -10.69 -3.43 -12.26
N TRP A 200 -9.86 -3.99 -11.37
CA TRP A 200 -8.46 -3.59 -11.25
C TRP A 200 -7.67 -3.89 -12.53
N ILE A 201 -7.78 -5.09 -13.10
CA ILE A 201 -7.11 -5.44 -14.37
C ILE A 201 -7.53 -4.48 -15.48
N ASP A 202 -8.83 -4.17 -15.57
CA ASP A 202 -9.37 -3.26 -16.56
C ASP A 202 -8.82 -1.84 -16.41
N ALA A 203 -8.66 -1.34 -15.18
CA ALA A 203 -8.02 -0.05 -14.91
C ALA A 203 -6.54 -0.08 -15.31
N GLN A 204 -5.81 -1.12 -14.91
CA GLN A 204 -4.38 -1.27 -15.23
C GLN A 204 -4.14 -1.36 -16.74
N ALA A 205 -5.02 -2.02 -17.50
CA ALA A 205 -4.92 -2.12 -18.95
C ALA A 205 -5.08 -0.78 -19.68
N ARG A 206 -5.61 0.25 -19.02
CA ARG A 206 -5.79 1.62 -19.52
C ARG A 206 -4.71 2.59 -19.03
N SER A 207 -3.70 2.07 -18.31
CA SER A 207 -2.58 2.87 -17.81
C SER A 207 -1.80 3.52 -18.95
N ASP A 208 -1.41 4.78 -18.75
CA ASP A 208 -0.45 5.52 -19.57
C ASP A 208 1.01 5.18 -19.24
N ASN A 209 1.24 4.44 -18.15
CA ASN A 209 2.56 3.94 -17.79
C ASN A 209 2.81 2.52 -18.35
N VAL A 210 3.78 2.40 -19.25
CA VAL A 210 4.14 1.12 -19.89
C VAL A 210 4.64 0.06 -18.92
N HIS A 211 5.25 0.45 -17.80
CA HIS A 211 5.73 -0.49 -16.78
C HIS A 211 4.56 -1.16 -16.06
N ILE A 212 3.45 -0.44 -15.84
CA ILE A 212 2.22 -1.02 -15.27
C ILE A 212 1.65 -2.06 -16.25
N LEU A 213 1.55 -1.73 -17.54
CA LEU A 213 1.08 -2.65 -18.57
C LEU A 213 1.97 -3.91 -18.67
N HIS A 214 3.30 -3.74 -18.60
CA HIS A 214 4.24 -4.86 -18.61
C HIS A 214 4.11 -5.75 -17.37
N ASN A 215 3.94 -5.15 -16.18
CA ASN A 215 3.75 -5.90 -14.94
C ASN A 215 2.43 -6.69 -14.94
N LEU A 216 1.36 -6.08 -15.48
CA LEU A 216 0.07 -6.73 -15.66
C LEU A 216 0.18 -8.02 -16.50
N LEU A 217 0.96 -8.01 -17.58
CA LEU A 217 1.22 -9.17 -18.42
C LEU A 217 2.06 -10.27 -17.73
N ARG A 218 2.88 -9.92 -16.74
CA ARG A 218 3.72 -10.88 -16.01
C ARG A 218 3.00 -11.55 -14.85
N GLY A 219 2.13 -10.81 -14.17
CA GLY A 219 1.49 -11.26 -12.92
C GLY A 219 0.17 -12.00 -13.10
N SER A 220 -0.47 -11.89 -14.27
CA SER A 220 -1.84 -12.37 -14.49
C SER A 220 -2.00 -13.21 -15.75
N ALA A 221 -2.77 -14.29 -15.67
CA ALA A 221 -3.41 -14.86 -16.86
C ALA A 221 -4.49 -13.88 -17.32
N LEU A 222 -4.17 -13.05 -18.32
CA LEU A 222 -5.12 -12.06 -18.84
C LEU A 222 -6.10 -12.71 -19.83
N PRO A 223 -7.40 -12.36 -19.76
CA PRO A 223 -8.34 -12.69 -20.83
C PRO A 223 -7.88 -12.09 -22.17
N PRO A 224 -8.05 -12.78 -23.32
CA PRO A 224 -7.66 -12.25 -24.63
C PRO A 224 -8.23 -10.86 -24.95
N MET A 225 -9.44 -10.56 -24.47
CA MET A 225 -10.08 -9.25 -24.64
C MET A 225 -9.27 -8.10 -24.02
N MET A 226 -8.43 -8.38 -23.02
CA MET A 226 -7.59 -7.38 -22.38
C MET A 226 -6.40 -6.97 -23.27
N SER A 227 -5.90 -7.87 -24.12
CA SER A 227 -4.80 -7.59 -25.05
C SER A 227 -5.14 -6.43 -26.00
N GLY A 228 -6.40 -6.34 -26.46
CA GLY A 228 -6.85 -5.22 -27.29
C GLY A 228 -6.80 -3.87 -26.59
N LYS A 229 -7.21 -3.82 -25.30
CA LYS A 229 -7.13 -2.60 -24.48
C LYS A 229 -5.69 -2.17 -24.25
N ILE A 230 -4.82 -3.13 -23.90
CA ILE A 230 -3.39 -2.85 -23.69
C ILE A 230 -2.74 -2.35 -24.98
N ILE A 231 -3.05 -2.94 -26.15
CA ILE A 231 -2.56 -2.45 -27.45
C ILE A 231 -3.00 -1.00 -27.68
N ALA A 232 -4.26 -0.66 -27.41
CA ALA A 232 -4.76 0.69 -27.56
C ALA A 232 -4.01 1.68 -26.65
N SER A 233 -3.79 1.33 -25.39
CA SER A 233 -3.02 2.15 -24.44
C SER A 233 -1.58 2.33 -24.89
N VAL A 234 -0.90 1.25 -25.32
CA VAL A 234 0.48 1.35 -25.85
C VAL A 234 0.56 2.22 -27.10
N ASN A 235 -0.42 2.14 -28.00
CA ASN A 235 -0.45 2.99 -29.18
C ASN A 235 -0.60 4.47 -28.82
N ALA A 236 -1.42 4.80 -27.81
CA ALA A 236 -1.53 6.16 -27.30
C ALA A 236 -0.19 6.64 -26.71
N ILE A 237 0.44 5.82 -25.85
CA ILE A 237 1.76 6.11 -25.26
C ILE A 237 2.83 6.38 -26.33
N LEU A 238 2.91 5.53 -27.36
CA LEU A 238 3.89 5.68 -28.45
C LEU A 238 3.64 6.91 -29.33
N ALA A 239 2.43 7.46 -29.31
CA ALA A 239 2.05 8.66 -30.06
C ALA A 239 2.29 9.97 -29.28
N GLU A 240 2.58 9.89 -27.98
CA GLU A 240 2.87 11.06 -27.15
C GLU A 240 4.14 11.77 -27.64
N PRO A 241 4.11 13.10 -27.87
CA PRO A 241 5.28 13.86 -28.35
C PRO A 241 6.49 13.76 -27.41
N GLU A 242 6.23 13.72 -26.10
CA GLU A 242 7.24 13.66 -25.04
C GLU A 242 7.54 12.21 -24.60
N PHE A 243 7.17 11.21 -25.41
CA PHE A 243 7.44 9.81 -25.06
C PHE A 243 8.95 9.55 -24.93
N ALA A 244 9.35 9.05 -23.76
CA ALA A 244 10.74 8.77 -23.44
C ALA A 244 11.30 7.71 -24.41
N PRO A 245 12.31 8.03 -25.26
CA PRO A 245 12.83 7.07 -26.24
C PRO A 245 13.39 5.78 -25.61
N ALA A 246 13.86 5.86 -24.36
CA ALA A 246 14.36 4.72 -23.59
C ALA A 246 13.27 3.69 -23.24
N GLU A 247 11.99 4.09 -23.21
CA GLU A 247 10.86 3.20 -22.90
C GLU A 247 10.31 2.49 -24.14
N ARG A 248 10.68 2.94 -25.34
CA ARG A 248 10.20 2.39 -26.62
C ARG A 248 10.37 0.87 -26.75
N PRO A 249 11.53 0.26 -26.40
CA PRO A 249 11.68 -1.20 -26.49
C PRO A 249 10.68 -1.95 -25.61
N LEU A 250 10.37 -1.40 -24.43
CA LEU A 250 9.41 -2.00 -23.51
C LEU A 250 7.98 -1.86 -24.02
N ALA A 251 7.61 -0.70 -24.57
CA ALA A 251 6.29 -0.49 -25.19
C ALA A 251 6.05 -1.46 -26.35
N LEU A 252 7.03 -1.58 -27.26
CA LEU A 252 6.98 -2.54 -28.37
C LEU A 252 6.87 -3.98 -27.88
N LYS A 253 7.63 -4.34 -26.83
CA LYS A 253 7.51 -5.66 -26.19
C LYS A 253 6.09 -5.93 -25.67
N VAL A 254 5.50 -5.00 -24.94
CA VAL A 254 4.14 -5.12 -24.39
C VAL A 254 3.11 -5.26 -25.52
N ARG A 255 3.19 -4.42 -26.55
CA ARG A 255 2.30 -4.50 -27.72
C ARG A 255 2.45 -5.82 -28.45
N GLY A 256 3.68 -6.25 -28.75
CA GLY A 256 3.94 -7.49 -29.46
C GLY A 256 3.48 -8.74 -28.70
N LEU A 257 3.61 -8.78 -27.37
CA LEU A 257 3.04 -9.86 -26.54
C LEU A 257 1.52 -9.93 -26.64
N CYS A 258 0.85 -8.78 -26.65
CA CYS A 258 -0.60 -8.71 -26.82
C CYS A 258 -1.03 -9.09 -28.24
N GLN A 259 -0.29 -8.67 -29.27
CA GLN A 259 -0.56 -9.05 -30.66
C GLN A 259 -0.40 -10.57 -30.86
N GLU A 260 0.64 -11.18 -30.28
CA GLU A 260 0.83 -12.63 -30.29
C GLU A 260 -0.36 -13.36 -29.65
N ALA A 261 -0.85 -12.87 -28.51
CA ALA A 261 -2.00 -13.43 -27.81
C ALA A 261 -3.31 -13.33 -28.61
N LEU A 262 -3.47 -12.30 -29.44
CA LEU A 262 -4.60 -12.14 -30.36
C LEU A 262 -4.44 -12.92 -31.68
N GLY A 263 -3.31 -13.61 -31.89
CA GLY A 263 -3.02 -14.33 -33.13
C GLY A 263 -2.49 -13.44 -34.28
N ASN A 264 -2.21 -12.17 -34.02
CA ASN A 264 -1.68 -11.21 -35.00
C ASN A 264 -0.16 -11.38 -35.15
N LEU A 265 0.28 -12.57 -35.60
CA LEU A 265 1.67 -12.99 -35.53
C LEU A 265 2.63 -12.10 -36.33
N ALA A 266 2.20 -11.58 -37.48
CA ALA A 266 3.03 -10.69 -38.30
C ALA A 266 3.30 -9.35 -37.59
N SER A 267 2.26 -8.74 -36.99
CA SER A 267 2.41 -7.52 -36.20
C SER A 267 3.25 -7.76 -34.94
N ALA A 268 3.04 -8.89 -34.27
CA ALA A 268 3.85 -9.28 -33.10
C ALA A 268 5.34 -9.43 -33.46
N LEU A 269 5.65 -10.08 -34.59
CA LEU A 269 7.02 -10.24 -35.06
C LEU A 269 7.67 -8.88 -35.38
N SER A 270 6.96 -7.99 -36.07
CA SER A 270 7.43 -6.63 -36.36
C SER A 270 7.79 -5.87 -35.08
N ASP A 271 6.91 -5.90 -34.07
CA ASP A 271 7.17 -5.27 -32.77
C ASP A 271 8.38 -5.87 -32.07
N TYR A 272 8.56 -7.19 -32.14
CA TYR A 272 9.71 -7.85 -31.54
C TYR A 272 11.02 -7.49 -32.23
N GLU A 273 11.02 -7.36 -33.55
CA GLU A 273 12.22 -7.01 -34.32
C GLU A 273 12.64 -5.56 -34.04
N GLU A 274 11.70 -4.62 -34.02
CA GLU A 274 11.99 -3.23 -33.64
C GLU A 274 12.48 -3.15 -32.19
N ALA A 275 11.83 -3.84 -31.25
CA ALA A 275 12.26 -3.88 -29.86
C ALA A 275 13.69 -4.45 -29.69
N ILE A 276 14.02 -5.53 -30.40
CA ILE A 276 15.37 -6.16 -30.36
C ILE A 276 16.43 -5.25 -30.99
N ALA A 277 16.10 -4.51 -32.04
CA ALA A 277 17.01 -3.57 -32.67
C ALA A 277 17.38 -2.42 -31.73
N LEU A 278 16.42 -1.94 -30.94
CA LEU A 278 16.64 -0.88 -29.95
C LEU A 278 17.29 -1.39 -28.66
N ASP A 279 16.86 -2.55 -28.16
CA ASP A 279 17.46 -3.22 -27.00
C ASP A 279 17.62 -4.74 -27.24
N PRO A 280 18.83 -5.20 -27.60
CA PRO A 280 19.11 -6.62 -27.80
C PRO A 280 18.95 -7.50 -26.54
N LYS A 281 18.83 -6.91 -25.34
CA LYS A 281 18.67 -7.62 -24.06
C LYS A 281 17.22 -7.66 -23.57
N ILE A 282 16.25 -7.15 -24.33
CA ILE A 282 14.82 -7.08 -23.94
C ILE A 282 14.11 -8.43 -23.79
N GLY A 283 14.79 -9.54 -24.16
CA GLY A 283 14.34 -10.91 -23.91
C GLY A 283 13.44 -11.52 -24.99
N LEU A 284 13.38 -10.93 -26.19
CA LEU A 284 12.44 -11.35 -27.25
C LEU A 284 13.04 -12.24 -28.35
N LYS A 285 14.37 -12.42 -28.40
CA LYS A 285 15.06 -13.14 -29.50
C LYS A 285 14.48 -14.52 -29.80
N ARG A 286 14.19 -15.31 -28.76
CA ARG A 286 13.62 -16.67 -28.91
C ARG A 286 12.20 -16.61 -29.47
N LYS A 287 11.35 -15.72 -28.95
CA LYS A 287 9.96 -15.53 -29.42
C LYS A 287 9.93 -15.07 -30.89
N ALA A 288 10.78 -14.10 -31.26
CA ALA A 288 10.89 -13.65 -32.65
C ALA A 288 11.30 -14.78 -33.61
N ALA A 289 12.29 -15.59 -33.25
CA ALA A 289 12.70 -16.73 -34.06
C ALA A 289 11.61 -17.80 -34.21
N GLU A 290 10.80 -18.02 -33.17
CA GLU A 290 9.65 -18.91 -33.23
C GLU A 290 8.56 -18.39 -34.16
N LEU A 291 8.20 -17.10 -34.05
CA LEU A 291 7.22 -16.48 -34.94
C LEU A 291 7.67 -16.49 -36.41
N ARG A 292 8.95 -16.23 -36.70
CA ARG A 292 9.49 -16.34 -38.07
C ARG A 292 9.25 -17.72 -38.68
N ARG A 293 9.46 -18.79 -37.91
CA ARG A 293 9.23 -20.16 -38.37
C ARG A 293 7.75 -20.48 -38.59
N ARG A 294 6.85 -19.85 -37.85
CA ARG A 294 5.40 -20.03 -37.99
C ARG A 294 4.81 -19.26 -39.18
N LEU A 295 5.49 -18.22 -39.64
CA LEU A 295 5.08 -17.35 -40.74
C LEU A 295 5.76 -17.70 -42.07
N ALA A 296 6.78 -18.56 -42.04
CA ALA A 296 7.44 -19.14 -43.22
C ALA A 296 6.63 -20.34 -43.75
#